data_AF-B7P833-F1
#
_entry.id   AF-B7P833-F1
#
_cell.length_a   1.000
_cell.length_b   1.000
_cell.length_c   1.000
_cell.angle_alpha   90.00
_cell.angle_beta   90.00
_cell.angle_gamma   90.00
#
_symmetry.space_group_name_H-M   'P 1'
#
loop_
_entity.id
_entity.type
_entity.pdbx_description
1 polymer ?
#
loop_
_entity_poly.entity_id
_entity_poly.type
_entity_poly.pdbx_seq_one_letter_code
_entity_poly.pdbx_strand_id
1 'polypeptide(L)'
;QKTFNRYVVEMIALDGLPLTVTKGQGFKRLIEFLRPDLNLVSPRTVGRLLDDLAEKCALPALHEELTNVPPRAIHFMVDLWSSRSRASVLGIRVQFIKGWDLKMHTLSFRHFSGHHTGQQIRQAFEAELSQRGVAASQIGSVVCDNASNMTKAFNMSMIFADKWLPKVVESDDGEEPEGNPEECPASEVDVSAALPACRRMRCTAHTLQLAVNDAIRDDKNVTELLKQLNSIINIFRRSPYWTSRLKELCGKDVVPATGTRWNSIISALNRLTQRDVYDSAVTLVEEHNADHPSKTVDLTLVTLPRLEELHNLLKPLGDATDRLQGDGVTSAVVHLCISTCYTQVKTYPAEMFSHLQRQLLARLSGRFAPILEDDLLIAASILDPRQKLRVFQPTFAQGLCKPNPEEAITAVKRLLGTKMWNVTRSYFFFFTMLLQVPGVQHENREPSTSSMGTSSECNALWNTADPYDLLDLVSPVENAEKETELDTYLKSPYSTEDILQFWKTNCTNYPKLARLAVICLGMPASSGSVERLFSVSGALQRARRASLLPETIEKLIL
;
A
#
# COMPACT_ATOMS: atom_id res chain seq x y z
N GLN A 1 24.08 8.63 30.20
CA GLN A 1 24.73 7.87 29.12
C GLN A 1 23.80 6.92 28.36
N LYS A 2 23.17 5.89 28.98
CA LYS A 2 22.38 4.88 28.24
C LYS A 2 21.25 5.48 27.38
N THR A 3 20.47 6.41 27.95
CA THR A 3 19.38 7.10 27.24
C THR A 3 19.89 7.92 26.05
N PHE A 4 21.02 8.61 26.21
CA PHE A 4 21.67 9.32 25.11
C PHE A 4 22.06 8.37 23.98
N ASN A 5 22.71 7.25 24.29
CA ASN A 5 23.10 6.26 23.28
C ASN A 5 21.90 5.74 22.50
N ARG A 6 20.77 5.49 23.18
CA ARG A 6 19.52 5.07 22.55
C ARG A 6 19.00 6.13 21.59
N TYR A 7 18.86 7.38 22.02
CA TYR A 7 18.39 8.46 21.15
C TYR A 7 19.32 8.75 19.97
N VAL A 8 20.63 8.56 20.12
CA VAL A 8 21.57 8.66 18.98
C VAL A 8 21.30 7.57 17.95
N VAL A 9 21.00 6.34 18.37
CA VAL A 9 20.68 5.25 17.44
C VAL A 9 19.30 5.47 16.80
N GLU A 10 18.31 5.92 17.56
CA GLU A 10 16.98 6.28 17.04
C GLU A 10 17.09 7.40 15.99
N MET A 11 17.83 8.47 16.27
CA MET A 11 18.11 9.54 15.30
C MET A 11 18.77 8.98 14.03
N ILE A 12 19.75 8.08 14.17
CA ILE A 12 20.43 7.47 13.03
C ILE A 12 19.48 6.64 12.16
N ALA A 13 18.58 5.87 12.78
CA ALA A 13 17.59 5.06 12.07
C ALA A 13 16.50 5.93 11.41
N LEU A 14 15.89 6.84 12.18
CA LEU A 14 14.79 7.69 11.72
C LEU A 14 15.21 8.66 10.62
N ASP A 15 16.42 9.24 10.74
CA ASP A 15 16.92 10.23 9.78
C ASP A 15 17.75 9.60 8.64
N GLY A 16 17.90 8.27 8.64
CA GLY A 16 18.66 7.55 7.62
C GLY A 16 20.13 7.97 7.55
N LEU A 17 20.78 8.16 8.69
CA LEU A 17 22.16 8.63 8.77
C LEU A 17 23.15 7.46 8.74
N PRO A 18 24.39 7.67 8.27
CA PRO A 18 25.43 6.65 8.39
C PRO A 18 25.83 6.46 9.85
N LEU A 19 26.14 5.22 10.27
CA LEU A 19 26.61 4.93 11.64
C LEU A 19 27.87 5.75 12.03
N THR A 20 28.64 6.17 11.02
CA THR A 20 29.84 7.00 11.17
C THR A 20 29.54 8.46 11.52
N VAL A 21 28.28 8.90 11.53
CA VAL A 21 27.90 10.28 11.90
C VAL A 21 28.46 10.67 13.27
N THR A 22 28.53 9.70 14.19
CA THR A 22 29.09 9.82 15.54
C THR A 22 30.58 10.18 15.56
N LYS A 23 31.31 9.94 14.47
CA LYS A 23 32.72 10.35 14.30
C LYS A 23 32.88 11.75 13.70
N GLY A 24 31.82 12.34 13.14
CA GLY A 24 31.88 13.60 12.41
C GLY A 24 32.17 14.79 13.34
N GLN A 25 33.11 15.65 12.96
CA GLN A 25 33.54 16.79 13.78
C GLN A 25 32.37 17.72 14.19
N GLY A 26 31.40 17.93 13.30
CA GLY A 26 30.21 18.74 13.60
C GLY A 26 29.35 18.13 14.71
N PHE A 27 29.09 16.83 14.63
CA PHE A 27 28.35 16.11 15.67
C PHE A 27 29.08 16.17 17.02
N LYS A 28 30.40 15.97 17.03
CA LYS A 28 31.21 16.07 18.26
C LYS A 28 31.08 17.45 18.91
N ARG A 29 31.31 18.52 18.14
CA ARG A 29 31.21 19.90 18.63
C ARG A 29 29.83 20.23 19.19
N LEU A 30 28.77 19.76 18.53
CA LEU A 30 27.40 19.96 18.97
C LEU A 30 27.14 19.30 20.34
N ILE A 31 27.53 18.03 20.49
CA ILE A 31 27.33 17.31 21.75
C ILE A 31 28.24 17.86 22.86
N GLU A 32 29.49 18.22 22.56
CA GLU A 32 30.40 18.87 23.51
C GLU A 32 29.83 20.20 24.03
N PHE A 33 29.16 20.98 23.18
CA PHE A 33 28.48 22.21 23.59
C PHE A 33 27.25 21.95 24.45
N LEU A 34 26.38 21.00 24.05
CA LEU A 34 25.13 20.74 24.76
C LEU A 34 25.34 19.99 26.09
N ARG A 35 26.22 18.98 26.09
CA ARG A 35 26.44 18.02 27.17
C ARG A 35 27.88 17.46 27.13
N PRO A 36 28.88 18.24 27.61
CA PRO A 36 30.29 17.84 27.59
C PRO A 36 30.60 16.62 28.47
N ASP A 37 29.72 16.28 29.41
CA ASP A 37 29.84 15.13 30.30
C ASP A 37 29.51 13.78 29.64
N LEU A 38 28.93 13.80 28.42
CA LEU A 38 28.53 12.59 27.72
C LEU A 38 29.65 12.05 26.83
N ASN A 39 29.87 10.74 26.92
CA ASN A 39 30.81 10.05 26.03
C ASN A 39 30.13 9.78 24.68
N LEU A 40 30.81 10.13 23.58
CA LEU A 40 30.33 9.84 22.24
C LEU A 40 30.37 8.33 21.97
N VAL A 41 29.30 7.82 21.39
CA VAL A 41 29.18 6.41 20.99
C VAL A 41 30.05 6.10 19.77
N SER A 42 30.75 4.96 19.80
CA SER A 42 31.48 4.49 18.63
C SER A 42 30.52 3.88 17.59
N PRO A 43 30.82 3.92 16.28
CA PRO A 43 29.97 3.30 15.26
C PRO A 43 29.72 1.80 15.48
N ARG A 44 30.69 1.07 16.05
CA ARG A 44 30.51 -0.34 16.41
C ARG A 44 29.48 -0.50 17.52
N THR A 45 29.52 0.38 18.51
CA THR A 45 28.53 0.43 19.60
C THR A 45 27.15 0.79 19.07
N VAL A 46 27.07 1.73 18.13
CA VAL A 46 25.81 2.07 17.45
C VAL A 46 25.25 0.85 16.73
N GLY A 47 26.06 0.12 15.94
CA GLY A 47 25.63 -1.10 15.25
C GLY A 47 25.05 -2.14 16.21
N ARG A 48 25.77 -2.45 17.31
CA ARG A 48 25.27 -3.39 18.32
C ARG A 48 23.98 -2.93 19.00
N LEU A 49 23.86 -1.63 19.27
CA LEU A 49 22.63 -1.07 19.87
C LEU A 49 21.47 -1.03 18.89
N LEU A 50 21.75 -0.86 17.59
CA LEU A 50 20.76 -0.98 16.53
C LEU A 50 20.24 -2.42 16.46
N ASP A 51 21.13 -3.42 16.53
CA ASP A 51 20.74 -4.83 16.63
C ASP A 51 19.81 -5.07 17.82
N ASP A 52 20.22 -4.58 19.00
CA ASP A 52 19.41 -4.69 20.22
C ASP A 52 18.04 -4.00 20.05
N LEU A 53 17.98 -2.80 19.45
CA LEU A 53 16.73 -2.07 19.25
C LEU A 53 15.81 -2.75 18.24
N ALA A 54 16.34 -3.26 17.13
CA ALA A 54 15.53 -3.96 16.14
C ALA A 54 14.96 -5.27 16.74
N GLU A 55 15.81 -6.10 17.34
CA GLU A 55 15.43 -7.45 17.80
C GLU A 55 14.67 -7.45 19.13
N LYS A 56 14.96 -6.52 20.04
CA LYS A 56 14.37 -6.50 21.40
C LYS A 56 13.33 -5.41 21.60
N CYS A 57 13.16 -4.48 20.66
CA CYS A 57 12.17 -3.41 20.79
C CYS A 57 11.24 -3.35 19.58
N ALA A 58 11.74 -3.07 18.36
CA ALA A 58 10.90 -2.85 17.19
C ALA A 58 10.09 -4.10 16.79
N LEU A 59 10.75 -5.27 16.67
CA LEU A 59 10.08 -6.50 16.28
C LEU A 59 9.10 -7.04 17.34
N PRO A 60 9.42 -7.05 18.65
CA PRO A 60 8.45 -7.40 19.69
C PRO A 60 7.26 -6.44 19.75
N ALA A 61 7.48 -5.13 19.62
CA ALA A 61 6.39 -4.16 19.57
C ALA A 61 5.46 -4.42 18.38
N LEU A 62 6.03 -4.72 17.20
CA LEU A 62 5.22 -5.11 16.03
C LEU A 62 4.42 -6.39 16.28
N HIS A 63 5.01 -7.39 16.94
CA HIS A 63 4.29 -8.62 17.29
C HIS A 63 3.10 -8.35 18.23
N GLU A 64 3.29 -7.51 19.25
CA GLU A 64 2.22 -7.05 20.14
C GLU A 64 1.13 -6.29 19.38
N GLU A 65 1.50 -5.45 18.41
CA GLU A 65 0.55 -4.76 17.56
C GLU A 65 -0.28 -5.70 16.68
N LEU A 66 0.35 -6.74 16.13
CA LEU A 66 -0.30 -7.78 15.31
C LEU A 66 -1.16 -8.75 16.15
N THR A 67 -0.93 -8.80 17.45
CA THR A 67 -1.73 -9.61 18.38
C THR A 67 -3.16 -9.06 18.46
N ASN A 68 -4.14 -9.96 18.50
CA ASN A 68 -5.58 -9.66 18.53
C ASN A 68 -6.14 -8.90 17.31
N VAL A 69 -5.38 -8.80 16.20
CA VAL A 69 -5.95 -8.31 14.95
C VAL A 69 -6.98 -9.32 14.43
N PRO A 70 -8.19 -8.87 14.02
CA PRO A 70 -9.25 -9.78 13.58
C PRO A 70 -8.83 -10.69 12.42
N PRO A 71 -9.49 -11.85 12.25
CA PRO A 71 -9.33 -12.69 11.08
C PRO A 71 -9.50 -11.88 9.79
N ARG A 72 -8.68 -12.19 8.78
CA ARG A 72 -8.67 -11.55 7.45
C ARG A 72 -8.39 -10.03 7.43
N ALA A 73 -7.97 -9.41 8.53
CA ALA A 73 -7.74 -7.96 8.61
C ALA A 73 -6.26 -7.53 8.48
N ILE A 74 -5.33 -8.48 8.31
CA ILE A 74 -3.91 -8.18 8.07
C ILE A 74 -3.61 -8.24 6.58
N HIS A 75 -3.18 -7.12 6.01
CA HIS A 75 -2.88 -7.00 4.60
C HIS A 75 -1.38 -6.75 4.38
N PHE A 76 -0.84 -7.28 3.31
CA PHE A 76 0.58 -7.20 3.00
C PHE A 76 0.83 -6.44 1.71
N MET A 77 1.91 -5.68 1.68
CA MET A 77 2.50 -5.16 0.45
C MET A 77 3.84 -5.86 0.28
N VAL A 78 4.02 -6.54 -0.84
CA VAL A 78 5.23 -7.32 -1.12
C VAL A 78 5.80 -6.88 -2.46
N ASP A 79 7.08 -6.59 -2.45
CA ASP A 79 7.82 -6.27 -3.67
C ASP A 79 9.24 -6.84 -3.61
N LEU A 80 9.81 -7.12 -4.77
CA LEU A 80 11.16 -7.66 -4.91
C LEU A 80 11.99 -6.75 -5.80
N TRP A 81 12.98 -6.10 -5.21
CA TRP A 81 13.88 -5.22 -5.92
C TRP A 81 15.21 -5.89 -6.19
N SER A 82 15.78 -5.63 -7.37
CA SER A 82 17.13 -6.07 -7.71
C SER A 82 18.03 -4.86 -7.94
N SER A 83 19.10 -4.77 -7.16
CA SER A 83 20.10 -3.72 -7.25
C SER A 83 20.97 -3.85 -8.51
N ARG A 84 21.62 -2.75 -8.88
CA ARG A 84 22.62 -2.73 -9.97
C ARG A 84 23.85 -3.59 -9.66
N SER A 85 24.11 -3.86 -8.39
CA SER A 85 25.15 -4.78 -7.91
C SER A 85 24.69 -6.25 -7.84
N ARG A 86 23.53 -6.59 -8.44
CA ARG A 86 22.93 -7.95 -8.46
C ARG A 86 22.54 -8.52 -7.09
N ALA A 87 22.49 -7.69 -6.05
CA ALA A 87 21.84 -8.05 -4.79
C ALA A 87 20.34 -7.79 -4.91
N SER A 88 19.53 -8.75 -4.51
CA SER A 88 18.07 -8.62 -4.51
C SER A 88 17.54 -8.53 -3.10
N VAL A 89 16.45 -7.80 -2.91
CA VAL A 89 15.86 -7.52 -1.60
C VAL A 89 14.37 -7.77 -1.69
N LEU A 90 13.85 -8.56 -0.77
CA LEU A 90 12.43 -8.78 -0.56
C LEU A 90 11.94 -7.82 0.53
N GLY A 91 11.08 -6.89 0.15
CA GLY A 91 10.41 -5.99 1.06
C GLY A 91 8.99 -6.49 1.37
N ILE A 92 8.66 -6.61 2.65
CA ILE A 92 7.33 -6.96 3.13
C ILE A 92 6.90 -5.89 4.13
N ARG A 93 5.85 -5.16 3.77
CA ARG A 93 5.14 -4.26 4.68
C ARG A 93 3.78 -4.84 5.03
N VAL A 94 3.30 -4.50 6.22
CA VAL A 94 2.01 -4.93 6.74
C VAL A 94 1.14 -3.71 7.01
N GLN A 95 -0.16 -3.80 6.70
CA GLN A 95 -1.16 -2.78 6.93
C GLN A 95 -2.44 -3.42 7.51
N PHE A 96 -2.99 -2.81 8.56
CA PHE A 96 -4.21 -3.27 9.24
C PHE A 96 -4.83 -2.13 10.04
N ILE A 97 -6.07 -2.30 10.48
CA ILE A 97 -6.75 -1.34 11.35
C ILE A 97 -6.84 -1.91 12.77
N LYS A 98 -6.39 -1.14 13.76
CA LYS A 98 -6.50 -1.48 15.19
C LYS A 98 -6.97 -0.25 15.96
N GLY A 99 -8.04 -0.37 16.73
CA GLY A 99 -8.63 0.77 17.46
C GLY A 99 -9.17 1.89 16.57
N TRP A 100 -9.55 1.57 15.32
CA TRP A 100 -9.88 2.53 14.26
C TRP A 100 -8.73 3.45 13.84
N ASP A 101 -7.48 3.05 14.11
CA ASP A 101 -6.30 3.66 13.54
C ASP A 101 -5.69 2.75 12.46
N LEU A 102 -5.33 3.32 11.32
CA LEU A 102 -4.57 2.61 10.30
C LEU A 102 -3.12 2.45 10.76
N LYS A 103 -2.68 1.20 10.89
CA LYS A 103 -1.30 0.84 11.22
C LYS A 103 -0.59 0.36 9.97
N MET A 104 0.65 0.82 9.78
CA MET A 104 1.50 0.42 8.67
C MET A 104 2.94 0.25 9.16
N HIS A 105 3.47 -0.96 9.04
CA HIS A 105 4.82 -1.29 9.52
C HIS A 105 5.63 -2.06 8.48
N THR A 106 6.94 -1.99 8.59
CA THR A 106 7.84 -2.89 7.87
C THR A 106 7.94 -4.19 8.64
N LEU A 107 7.45 -5.29 8.06
CA LEU A 107 7.53 -6.61 8.67
C LEU A 107 8.92 -7.23 8.44
N SER A 108 9.41 -7.08 7.21
CA SER A 108 10.67 -7.63 6.77
C SER A 108 11.24 -6.82 5.62
N PHE A 109 12.55 -6.64 5.61
CA PHE A 109 13.30 -6.07 4.52
C PHE A 109 14.61 -6.83 4.44
N ARG A 110 14.65 -7.91 3.66
CA ARG A 110 15.76 -8.86 3.67
C ARG A 110 16.37 -9.10 2.32
N HIS A 111 17.68 -9.31 2.31
CA HIS A 111 18.38 -9.77 1.13
C HIS A 111 17.84 -11.13 0.71
N PHE A 112 17.47 -11.22 -0.55
CA PHE A 112 16.90 -12.41 -1.17
C PHE A 112 17.95 -13.03 -2.08
N SER A 113 18.57 -14.10 -1.60
CA SER A 113 19.59 -14.83 -2.34
C SER A 113 19.01 -16.02 -3.12
N GLY A 114 19.59 -16.34 -4.26
CA GLY A 114 19.22 -17.50 -5.08
C GLY A 114 18.27 -17.14 -6.22
N HIS A 115 17.53 -18.13 -6.73
CA HIS A 115 16.62 -17.93 -7.85
C HIS A 115 15.34 -17.21 -7.38
N HIS A 116 14.85 -16.27 -8.19
CA HIS A 116 13.61 -15.55 -7.88
C HIS A 116 12.36 -16.32 -8.32
N THR A 117 12.31 -17.63 -8.06
CA THR A 117 11.15 -18.43 -8.43
C THR A 117 9.96 -18.10 -7.54
N GLY A 118 8.72 -18.24 -8.05
CA GLY A 118 7.53 -17.99 -7.25
C GLY A 118 7.45 -18.85 -5.99
N GLN A 119 7.98 -20.07 -6.04
CA GLN A 119 8.06 -20.97 -4.88
C GLN A 119 8.99 -20.43 -3.79
N GLN A 120 10.19 -19.96 -4.15
CA GLN A 120 11.15 -19.43 -3.17
C GLN A 120 10.67 -18.11 -2.56
N ILE A 121 10.06 -17.23 -3.37
CA ILE A 121 9.43 -15.99 -2.89
C ILE A 121 8.34 -16.32 -1.87
N ARG A 122 7.49 -17.30 -2.19
CA ARG A 122 6.43 -17.76 -1.28
C ARG A 122 7.00 -18.34 0.02
N GLN A 123 8.00 -19.21 -0.06
CA GLN A 123 8.63 -19.81 1.12
C GLN A 123 9.26 -18.75 2.03
N ALA A 124 9.96 -17.78 1.46
CA ALA A 124 10.52 -16.67 2.23
C ALA A 124 9.41 -15.84 2.91
N PHE A 125 8.34 -15.53 2.20
CA PHE A 125 7.18 -14.83 2.77
C PHE A 125 6.54 -15.62 3.94
N GLU A 126 6.28 -16.91 3.76
CA GLU A 126 5.70 -17.78 4.79
C GLU A 126 6.61 -17.91 6.03
N ALA A 127 7.93 -17.96 5.82
CA ALA A 127 8.91 -18.00 6.90
C ALA A 127 8.89 -16.70 7.73
N GLU A 128 8.84 -15.54 7.09
CA GLU A 128 8.75 -14.25 7.78
C GLU A 128 7.44 -14.12 8.57
N LEU A 129 6.30 -14.54 8.01
CA LEU A 129 5.02 -14.53 8.74
C LEU A 129 5.06 -15.43 9.98
N SER A 130 5.60 -16.64 9.83
CA SER A 130 5.71 -17.63 10.90
C SER A 130 6.61 -17.11 12.03
N GLN A 131 7.76 -16.51 11.68
CA GLN A 131 8.68 -15.92 12.66
C GLN A 131 8.05 -14.75 13.44
N ARG A 132 7.06 -14.07 12.85
CA ARG A 132 6.40 -12.90 13.44
C ARG A 132 5.07 -13.25 14.12
N GLY A 133 4.72 -14.53 14.17
CA GLY A 133 3.50 -15.02 14.83
C GLY A 133 2.20 -14.61 14.13
N VAL A 134 2.24 -14.34 12.83
CA VAL A 134 1.03 -14.03 12.05
C VAL A 134 0.31 -15.32 11.71
N ALA A 135 -0.91 -15.49 12.21
CA ALA A 135 -1.73 -16.65 11.89
C ALA A 135 -2.30 -16.55 10.47
N ALA A 136 -2.38 -17.69 9.79
CA ALA A 136 -2.95 -17.77 8.45
C ALA A 136 -4.38 -17.23 8.34
N SER A 137 -5.19 -17.43 9.38
CA SER A 137 -6.58 -16.94 9.46
C SER A 137 -6.67 -15.41 9.50
N GLN A 138 -5.61 -14.72 9.92
CA GLN A 138 -5.56 -13.25 9.98
C GLN A 138 -5.21 -12.62 8.64
N ILE A 139 -4.68 -13.39 7.68
CA ILE A 139 -4.26 -12.89 6.38
C ILE A 139 -5.47 -12.52 5.52
N GLY A 140 -5.59 -11.23 5.20
CA GLY A 140 -6.62 -10.69 4.32
C GLY A 140 -6.19 -10.74 2.86
N SER A 141 -5.20 -9.91 2.50
CA SER A 141 -4.74 -9.79 1.12
C SER A 141 -3.25 -9.49 0.99
N VAL A 142 -2.68 -9.84 -0.15
CA VAL A 142 -1.29 -9.55 -0.52
C VAL A 142 -1.28 -8.72 -1.80
N VAL A 143 -0.86 -7.46 -1.71
CA VAL A 143 -0.66 -6.56 -2.85
C VAL A 143 0.76 -6.70 -3.34
N CYS A 144 0.91 -7.03 -4.63
CA CYS A 144 2.21 -7.13 -5.28
C CYS A 144 2.11 -6.74 -6.76
N ASP A 145 3.27 -6.59 -7.40
CA ASP A 145 3.37 -6.31 -8.83
C ASP A 145 2.81 -7.45 -9.70
N ASN A 146 2.69 -7.19 -11.00
CA ASN A 146 2.20 -8.18 -11.97
C ASN A 146 3.31 -9.04 -12.59
N ALA A 147 4.50 -9.11 -11.99
CA ALA A 147 5.56 -9.97 -12.48
C ALA A 147 5.14 -11.45 -12.38
N SER A 148 5.62 -12.26 -13.32
CA SER A 148 5.23 -13.68 -13.43
C SER A 148 5.60 -14.47 -12.17
N ASN A 149 6.75 -14.19 -11.56
CA ASN A 149 7.20 -14.87 -10.34
C ASN A 149 6.37 -14.47 -9.11
N MET A 150 6.03 -13.18 -8.96
CA MET A 150 5.13 -12.70 -7.91
C MET A 150 3.72 -13.27 -8.09
N THR A 151 3.26 -13.38 -9.35
CA THR A 151 1.97 -13.98 -9.69
C THR A 151 1.95 -15.46 -9.29
N LYS A 152 2.99 -16.22 -9.64
CA LYS A 152 3.13 -17.62 -9.23
C LYS A 152 3.21 -17.78 -7.72
N ALA A 153 3.92 -16.89 -7.01
CA ALA A 153 4.06 -16.94 -5.56
C ALA A 153 2.71 -16.81 -4.83
N PHE A 154 1.83 -15.93 -5.30
CA PHE A 154 0.62 -15.53 -4.56
C PHE A 154 -0.71 -15.91 -5.23
N ASN A 155 -0.71 -16.49 -6.45
CA ASN A 155 -1.92 -17.10 -7.05
C ASN A 155 -2.22 -18.51 -6.53
N MET A 156 -1.28 -19.14 -5.82
CA MET A 156 -1.54 -20.43 -5.18
C MET A 156 -2.48 -20.21 -3.98
N SER A 157 -3.52 -21.04 -3.84
CA SER A 157 -4.22 -21.18 -2.57
C SER A 157 -3.17 -21.40 -1.47
N MET A 158 -3.17 -20.55 -0.44
CA MET A 158 -2.25 -20.76 0.66
C MET A 158 -2.60 -22.09 1.35
N ILE A 159 -1.61 -22.98 1.45
CA ILE A 159 -1.70 -24.35 2.01
C ILE A 159 -1.76 -24.30 3.56
N PHE A 160 -2.30 -23.23 4.14
CA PHE A 160 -2.40 -23.14 5.60
C PHE A 160 -3.47 -24.06 6.20
N ALA A 161 -4.06 -24.97 5.43
CA ALA A 161 -4.93 -26.02 5.94
C ALA A 161 -4.15 -27.08 6.76
N ASP A 162 -2.94 -27.47 6.34
CA ASP A 162 -2.32 -28.71 6.88
C ASP A 162 -1.05 -28.52 7.71
N LYS A 163 -0.33 -27.39 7.60
CA LYS A 163 1.04 -27.23 8.16
C LYS A 163 1.14 -26.66 9.58
N TRP A 164 0.03 -26.21 10.17
CA TRP A 164 0.03 -25.50 11.48
C TRP A 164 -0.66 -26.27 12.61
N LEU A 165 -1.02 -27.54 12.39
CA LEU A 165 -1.22 -28.45 13.50
C LEU A 165 0.16 -28.80 14.07
N PRO A 166 0.39 -28.70 15.40
CA PRO A 166 1.55 -29.31 16.00
C PRO A 166 1.59 -30.75 15.52
N LYS A 167 2.68 -31.17 14.87
CA LYS A 167 2.87 -32.60 14.60
C LYS A 167 2.82 -33.28 15.96
N VAL A 168 1.72 -33.97 16.24
CA VAL A 168 1.72 -34.99 17.27
C VAL A 168 2.82 -35.93 16.82
N VAL A 169 3.90 -35.99 17.59
CA VAL A 169 4.97 -36.94 17.39
C VAL A 169 4.36 -38.28 17.76
N GLU A 170 3.70 -38.92 16.79
CA GLU A 170 3.49 -40.35 16.87
C GLU A 170 4.80 -41.00 16.45
N SER A 171 5.38 -41.63 17.46
CA SER A 171 6.53 -42.51 17.39
C SER A 171 6.34 -43.58 16.31
N ASP A 172 7.38 -43.72 15.49
CA ASP A 172 8.00 -44.97 15.05
C ASP A 172 7.08 -46.18 14.86
N ASP A 173 6.92 -46.63 13.61
CA ASP A 173 7.25 -48.00 13.21
C ASP A 173 7.05 -48.19 11.69
N GLY A 174 8.15 -48.54 11.01
CA GLY A 174 8.20 -49.67 10.06
C GLY A 174 7.57 -49.57 8.67
N GLU A 175 8.47 -49.68 7.67
CA GLU A 175 8.33 -50.41 6.39
C GLU A 175 7.72 -49.70 5.16
N GLU A 176 8.58 -49.51 4.15
CA GLU A 176 8.20 -49.39 2.73
C GLU A 176 7.78 -50.76 2.17
N PRO A 177 6.88 -50.79 1.16
CA PRO A 177 7.41 -51.16 -0.16
C PRO A 177 6.76 -50.45 -1.37
N GLU A 178 7.47 -50.57 -2.49
CA GLU A 178 7.19 -50.11 -3.86
C GLU A 178 5.88 -50.68 -4.48
N GLY A 179 5.23 -49.88 -5.34
CA GLY A 179 4.14 -50.34 -6.22
C GLY A 179 3.55 -49.23 -7.11
N ASN A 180 3.48 -49.49 -8.42
CA ASN A 180 3.13 -48.58 -9.52
C ASN A 180 1.68 -48.02 -9.50
N PRO A 181 1.36 -46.99 -10.33
CA PRO A 181 0.19 -46.13 -10.17
C PRO A 181 -1.08 -46.73 -10.80
N GLU A 182 -2.11 -46.94 -9.99
CA GLU A 182 -3.48 -47.19 -10.45
C GLU A 182 -4.44 -46.11 -9.95
N GLU A 183 -5.27 -45.65 -10.87
CA GLU A 183 -6.30 -44.62 -10.71
C GLU A 183 -7.45 -45.05 -9.79
N CYS A 184 -8.00 -44.08 -9.05
CA CYS A 184 -9.43 -43.85 -8.71
C CYS A 184 -9.62 -43.41 -7.24
N PRO A 185 -10.70 -42.70 -6.89
CA PRO A 185 -11.34 -41.57 -7.55
C PRO A 185 -11.22 -40.30 -6.67
N ALA A 186 -11.17 -39.13 -7.30
CA ALA A 186 -11.35 -37.88 -6.57
C ALA A 186 -12.74 -37.89 -5.93
N SER A 187 -12.80 -38.03 -4.61
CA SER A 187 -13.98 -37.60 -3.87
C SER A 187 -14.06 -36.09 -4.06
N GLU A 188 -15.07 -35.66 -4.81
CA GLU A 188 -15.47 -34.26 -4.91
C GLU A 188 -15.90 -33.80 -3.51
N VAL A 189 -14.94 -33.30 -2.75
CA VAL A 189 -15.24 -32.31 -1.72
C VAL A 189 -15.61 -31.05 -2.49
N ASP A 190 -16.86 -30.64 -2.42
CA ASP A 190 -17.34 -29.37 -2.96
C ASP A 190 -16.55 -28.21 -2.34
N VAL A 191 -15.49 -27.76 -3.02
CA VAL A 191 -14.62 -26.65 -2.62
C VAL A 191 -15.24 -25.29 -3.01
N SER A 192 -16.51 -25.23 -3.45
CA SER A 192 -17.06 -24.02 -4.06
C SER A 192 -17.38 -22.86 -3.10
N ALA A 193 -17.16 -23.00 -1.78
CA ALA A 193 -17.48 -21.95 -0.80
C ALA A 193 -16.30 -21.46 0.08
N ALA A 194 -15.09 -21.98 -0.08
CA ALA A 194 -13.94 -21.56 0.72
C ALA A 194 -13.07 -20.56 -0.05
N LEU A 195 -13.22 -19.26 0.24
CA LEU A 195 -12.30 -18.22 -0.26
C LEU A 195 -10.85 -18.60 0.09
N PRO A 196 -9.91 -18.63 -0.88
CA PRO A 196 -8.53 -19.01 -0.64
C PRO A 196 -7.94 -18.23 0.55
N ALA A 197 -7.15 -18.92 1.39
CA ALA A 197 -6.68 -18.38 2.68
C ALA A 197 -5.86 -17.07 2.55
N CYS A 198 -5.45 -16.68 1.35
CA CYS A 198 -5.00 -15.33 1.02
C CYS A 198 -5.42 -14.93 -0.39
N ARG A 199 -5.93 -13.70 -0.53
CA ARG A 199 -6.25 -13.11 -1.83
C ARG A 199 -5.09 -12.26 -2.33
N ARG A 200 -4.52 -12.61 -3.48
CA ARG A 200 -3.60 -11.71 -4.20
C ARG A 200 -4.39 -10.56 -4.80
N MET A 201 -3.94 -9.33 -4.54
CA MET A 201 -4.42 -8.13 -5.21
C MET A 201 -3.32 -7.59 -6.12
N ARG A 202 -3.71 -7.12 -7.30
CA ARG A 202 -2.77 -6.46 -8.23
C ARG A 202 -2.45 -5.07 -7.69
N CYS A 203 -1.17 -4.69 -7.72
CA CYS A 203 -0.79 -3.31 -7.42
C CYS A 203 -1.44 -2.35 -8.44
N THR A 204 -2.34 -1.47 -7.96
CA THR A 204 -3.12 -0.56 -8.82
C THR A 204 -2.22 0.49 -9.48
N ALA A 205 -1.27 1.06 -8.72
CA ALA A 205 -0.29 2.01 -9.24
C ALA A 205 0.58 1.38 -10.36
N HIS A 206 1.09 0.16 -10.16
CA HIS A 206 1.84 -0.55 -11.19
C HIS A 206 0.97 -0.89 -12.41
N THR A 207 -0.29 -1.28 -12.20
CA THR A 207 -1.23 -1.56 -13.29
C THR A 207 -1.51 -0.29 -14.12
N LEU A 208 -1.64 0.87 -13.47
CA LEU A 208 -1.77 2.16 -14.14
C LEU A 208 -0.52 2.51 -14.95
N GLN A 209 0.66 2.34 -14.35
CA GLN A 209 1.93 2.54 -15.05
C GLN A 209 2.05 1.66 -16.30
N LEU A 210 1.64 0.38 -16.22
CA LEU A 210 1.62 -0.51 -17.39
C LEU A 210 0.64 -0.04 -18.46
N ALA A 211 -0.56 0.41 -18.09
CA ALA A 211 -1.55 0.92 -19.04
C ALA A 211 -1.03 2.12 -19.83
N VAL A 212 -0.38 3.07 -19.14
CA VAL A 212 0.19 4.27 -19.76
C VAL A 212 1.40 3.93 -20.62
N ASN A 213 2.32 3.09 -20.12
CA ASN A 213 3.50 2.67 -20.87
C ASN A 213 3.14 1.93 -22.16
N ASP A 214 2.13 1.05 -22.12
CA ASP A 214 1.66 0.34 -23.30
C ASP A 214 1.07 1.31 -24.34
N ALA A 215 0.23 2.26 -23.91
CA ALA A 215 -0.35 3.26 -24.80
C ALA A 215 0.74 4.16 -25.42
N ILE A 216 1.70 4.63 -24.62
CA ILE A 216 2.82 5.44 -25.13
C ILE A 216 3.66 4.63 -26.12
N ARG A 217 4.01 3.38 -25.79
CA ARG A 217 4.84 2.53 -26.66
C ARG A 217 4.18 2.26 -28.01
N ASP A 218 2.87 2.09 -28.02
CA ASP A 218 2.12 1.75 -29.22
C ASP A 218 1.78 2.99 -30.09
N ASP A 219 2.04 4.21 -29.61
CA ASP A 219 1.85 5.47 -30.35
C ASP A 219 3.19 5.99 -30.93
N LYS A 220 3.34 5.91 -32.26
CA LYS A 220 4.53 6.37 -32.99
C LYS A 220 4.78 7.87 -32.86
N ASN A 221 3.72 8.68 -32.86
CA ASN A 221 3.80 10.13 -32.79
C ASN A 221 4.36 10.57 -31.42
N VAL A 222 3.90 9.92 -30.36
CA VAL A 222 4.36 10.19 -28.99
C VAL A 222 5.77 9.66 -28.77
N THR A 223 6.07 8.43 -29.21
CA THR A 223 7.42 7.87 -29.04
C THR A 223 8.49 8.70 -29.75
N GLU A 224 8.22 9.22 -30.95
CA GLU A 224 9.17 10.06 -31.66
C GLU A 224 9.36 11.43 -30.98
N LEU A 225 8.27 12.06 -30.54
CA LEU A 225 8.32 13.28 -29.72
C LEU A 225 9.16 13.07 -28.44
N LEU A 226 8.96 11.96 -27.73
CA LEU A 226 9.69 11.65 -26.51
C LEU A 226 11.17 11.35 -26.77
N LYS A 227 11.54 10.81 -27.94
CA LYS A 227 12.96 10.65 -28.32
C LYS A 227 13.62 12.01 -28.52
N GLN A 228 12.99 12.91 -29.28
CA GLN A 228 13.52 14.26 -29.50
C GLN A 228 13.63 15.04 -28.18
N LEU A 229 12.58 14.96 -27.35
CA LEU A 229 12.58 15.55 -26.01
C LEU A 229 13.76 15.03 -25.18
N ASN A 230 14.02 13.72 -25.19
CA ASN A 230 15.15 13.13 -24.48
C ASN A 230 16.51 13.56 -25.04
N SER A 231 16.63 13.78 -26.35
CA SER A 231 17.85 14.33 -26.95
C SER A 231 18.14 15.73 -26.42
N ILE A 232 17.13 16.60 -26.35
CA ILE A 232 17.24 17.95 -25.78
C ILE A 232 17.66 17.88 -24.30
N ILE A 233 16.94 17.08 -23.50
CA ILE A 233 17.23 16.89 -22.06
C ILE A 233 18.68 16.40 -21.86
N ASN A 234 19.20 15.55 -22.75
CA ASN A 234 20.56 15.02 -22.65
C ASN A 234 21.64 16.08 -22.89
N ILE A 235 21.40 17.13 -23.68
CA ILE A 235 22.35 18.24 -23.87
C ILE A 235 22.66 18.88 -22.52
N PHE A 236 21.61 19.27 -21.79
CA PHE A 236 21.73 19.89 -20.47
C PHE A 236 22.31 18.89 -19.46
N ARG A 237 21.72 17.70 -19.33
CA ARG A 237 22.12 16.74 -18.29
C ARG A 237 23.56 16.25 -18.38
N ARG A 238 24.11 16.15 -19.59
CA ARG A 238 25.48 15.63 -19.81
C ARG A 238 26.54 16.72 -19.76
N SER A 239 26.15 17.99 -19.81
CA SER A 239 27.06 19.13 -19.85
C SER A 239 26.82 20.09 -18.68
N PRO A 240 27.78 20.17 -17.73
CA PRO A 240 27.73 21.19 -16.68
C PRO A 240 27.66 22.61 -17.23
N TYR A 241 28.26 22.87 -18.39
CA TYR A 241 28.22 24.16 -19.07
C TYR A 241 26.78 24.54 -19.47
N TRP A 242 26.11 23.70 -20.26
CA TRP A 242 24.73 23.97 -20.70
C TRP A 242 23.74 23.99 -19.54
N THR A 243 23.94 23.15 -18.53
CA THR A 243 23.15 23.21 -17.28
C THR A 243 23.30 24.56 -16.57
N SER A 244 24.53 25.07 -16.46
CA SER A 244 24.78 26.36 -15.78
C SER A 244 24.17 27.52 -16.58
N ARG A 245 24.31 27.51 -17.91
CA ARG A 245 23.69 28.50 -18.81
C ARG A 245 22.17 28.51 -18.69
N LEU A 246 21.53 27.34 -18.62
CA LEU A 246 20.08 27.26 -18.42
C LEU A 246 19.66 27.87 -17.08
N LYS A 247 20.41 27.59 -16.00
CA LYS A 247 20.16 28.20 -14.68
C LYS A 247 20.32 29.70 -14.69
N GLU A 248 21.29 30.24 -15.43
CA GLU A 248 21.48 31.69 -15.55
C GLU A 248 20.27 32.36 -16.23
N LEU A 249 19.68 31.71 -17.23
CA LEU A 249 18.55 32.28 -17.98
C LEU A 249 17.20 32.16 -17.26
N CYS A 250 16.89 31.01 -16.65
CA CYS A 250 15.56 30.74 -16.07
C CYS A 250 15.57 30.33 -14.59
N GLY A 251 16.73 30.26 -13.94
CA GLY A 251 16.86 29.86 -12.53
C GLY A 251 16.52 28.39 -12.25
N LYS A 252 16.32 27.56 -13.29
CA LYS A 252 15.82 26.19 -13.18
C LYS A 252 16.67 25.19 -13.96
N ASP A 253 16.56 23.93 -13.56
CA ASP A 253 17.18 22.77 -14.21
C ASP A 253 16.23 22.03 -15.15
N VAL A 254 16.73 21.10 -15.98
CA VAL A 254 15.88 20.13 -16.68
C VAL A 254 15.79 18.81 -15.90
N VAL A 255 14.58 18.24 -15.82
CA VAL A 255 14.33 16.97 -15.14
C VAL A 255 14.48 15.80 -16.14
N PRO A 256 15.10 14.67 -15.75
CA PRO A 256 15.20 13.52 -16.64
C PRO A 256 13.84 12.89 -16.98
N ALA A 257 13.68 12.47 -18.23
CA ALA A 257 12.61 11.57 -18.67
C ALA A 257 13.15 10.13 -18.83
N THR A 258 13.63 9.51 -17.75
CA THR A 258 14.15 8.14 -17.80
C THR A 258 13.04 7.09 -17.89
N GLY A 259 13.04 6.27 -18.95
CA GLY A 259 11.97 5.33 -19.30
C GLY A 259 11.66 4.16 -18.36
N THR A 260 12.23 4.06 -17.15
CA THR A 260 11.88 2.99 -16.20
C THR A 260 10.59 3.29 -15.42
N ARG A 261 10.18 4.56 -15.31
CA ARG A 261 8.89 4.98 -14.74
C ARG A 261 8.37 6.21 -15.49
N TRP A 262 7.15 6.12 -16.00
CA TRP A 262 6.56 7.15 -16.84
C TRP A 262 6.30 8.48 -16.10
N ASN A 263 6.25 8.50 -14.76
CA ASN A 263 6.22 9.72 -13.94
C ASN A 263 7.39 10.67 -14.24
N SER A 264 8.53 10.14 -14.71
CA SER A 264 9.67 10.96 -15.15
C SER A 264 9.35 11.76 -16.41
N ILE A 265 8.52 11.22 -17.31
CA ILE A 265 8.02 11.90 -18.50
C ILE A 265 7.13 13.08 -18.07
N ILE A 266 6.18 12.84 -17.16
CA ILE A 266 5.35 13.92 -16.60
C ILE A 266 6.21 14.99 -15.91
N SER A 267 7.23 14.60 -15.16
CA SER A 267 8.10 15.55 -14.47
C SER A 267 8.92 16.40 -15.45
N ALA A 268 9.39 15.80 -16.54
CA ALA A 268 10.07 16.51 -17.61
C ALA A 268 9.12 17.44 -18.38
N LEU A 269 7.91 16.98 -18.72
CA LEU A 269 6.87 17.79 -19.36
C LEU A 269 6.47 18.97 -18.47
N ASN A 270 6.17 18.75 -17.18
CA ASN A 270 5.87 19.81 -16.20
C ASN A 270 6.95 20.89 -16.14
N ARG A 271 8.22 20.53 -16.36
CA ARG A 271 9.34 21.48 -16.37
C ARG A 271 9.45 22.22 -17.70
N LEU A 272 9.33 21.50 -18.81
CA LEU A 272 9.54 22.03 -20.16
C LEU A 272 8.32 22.75 -20.73
N THR A 273 7.13 22.60 -20.15
CA THR A 273 5.95 23.42 -20.49
C THR A 273 5.94 24.79 -19.81
N GLN A 274 6.88 25.04 -18.89
CA GLN A 274 7.05 26.38 -18.31
C GLN A 274 7.70 27.28 -19.36
N ARG A 275 7.03 28.39 -19.71
CA ARG A 275 7.45 29.27 -20.83
C ARG A 275 8.90 29.75 -20.72
N ASP A 276 9.28 30.22 -19.53
CA ASP A 276 10.65 30.65 -19.21
C ASP A 276 11.69 29.55 -19.47
N VAL A 277 11.38 28.30 -19.09
CA VAL A 277 12.26 27.15 -19.29
C VAL A 277 12.28 26.73 -20.76
N TYR A 278 11.13 26.70 -21.43
CA TYR A 278 11.00 26.32 -22.83
C TYR A 278 11.79 27.25 -23.73
N ASP A 279 11.56 28.56 -23.61
CA ASP A 279 12.21 29.58 -24.44
C ASP A 279 13.74 29.53 -24.23
N SER A 280 14.18 29.46 -22.97
CA SER A 280 15.60 29.32 -22.65
C SER A 280 16.21 28.03 -23.20
N ALA A 281 15.48 26.90 -23.11
CA ALA A 281 15.96 25.62 -23.62
C ALA A 281 16.08 25.63 -25.14
N VAL A 282 15.11 26.20 -25.86
CA VAL A 282 15.13 26.33 -27.33
C VAL A 282 16.34 27.17 -27.77
N THR A 283 16.52 28.36 -27.17
CA THR A 283 17.67 29.23 -27.47
C THR A 283 19.00 28.51 -27.26
N LEU A 284 19.17 27.82 -26.13
CA LEU A 284 20.41 27.10 -25.83
C LEU A 284 20.62 25.87 -26.74
N VAL A 285 19.57 25.23 -27.24
CA VAL A 285 19.69 24.15 -28.23
C VAL A 285 20.12 24.69 -29.58
N GLU A 286 19.62 25.86 -29.99
CA GLU A 286 20.07 26.54 -31.22
C GLU A 286 21.55 26.95 -31.12
N GLU A 287 21.98 27.52 -29.99
CA GLU A 287 23.40 27.79 -29.70
C GLU A 287 24.24 26.50 -29.77
N HIS A 288 23.77 25.42 -29.14
CA HIS A 288 24.45 24.12 -29.18
C HIS A 288 24.61 23.58 -30.61
N ASN A 289 23.56 23.69 -31.42
CA ASN A 289 23.55 23.24 -32.81
C ASN A 289 24.52 24.06 -33.68
N ALA A 290 24.66 25.36 -33.41
CA ALA A 290 25.64 26.22 -34.07
C ALA A 290 27.08 25.83 -33.71
N ASP A 291 27.34 25.53 -32.43
CA ASP A 291 28.65 25.08 -31.94
C ASP A 291 29.03 23.66 -32.41
N HIS A 292 28.03 22.80 -32.69
CA HIS A 292 28.22 21.39 -33.04
C HIS A 292 27.46 20.97 -34.30
N PRO A 293 27.87 21.44 -35.50
CA PRO A 293 27.15 21.15 -36.75
C PRO A 293 27.03 19.66 -37.09
N SER A 294 27.93 18.81 -36.57
CA SER A 294 27.92 17.36 -36.77
C SER A 294 27.02 16.58 -35.79
N LYS A 295 26.42 17.24 -34.78
CA LYS A 295 25.60 16.61 -33.73
C LYS A 295 24.37 17.44 -33.40
N THR A 296 23.66 17.90 -34.42
CA THR A 296 22.48 18.73 -34.24
C THR A 296 21.32 17.94 -33.63
N VAL A 297 20.53 18.62 -32.80
CA VAL A 297 19.28 18.10 -32.24
C VAL A 297 18.11 18.80 -32.91
N ASP A 298 17.18 17.99 -33.43
CA ASP A 298 15.96 18.46 -34.08
C ASP A 298 14.93 18.97 -33.04
N LEU A 299 14.41 20.17 -33.29
CA LEU A 299 13.37 20.83 -32.48
C LEU A 299 11.98 20.72 -33.12
N THR A 300 11.86 20.17 -34.33
CA THR A 300 10.64 20.25 -35.16
C THR A 300 9.39 19.71 -34.46
N LEU A 301 9.49 18.61 -33.70
CA LEU A 301 8.33 18.04 -33.00
C LEU A 301 8.13 18.63 -31.59
N VAL A 302 9.16 19.26 -31.01
CA VAL A 302 9.19 19.73 -29.63
C VAL A 302 8.68 21.16 -29.57
N THR A 303 7.42 21.35 -29.96
CA THR A 303 6.76 22.66 -29.87
C THR A 303 5.98 22.81 -28.57
N LEU A 304 5.94 24.02 -28.00
CA LEU A 304 5.24 24.27 -26.73
C LEU A 304 3.78 23.78 -26.73
N PRO A 305 2.94 24.04 -27.77
CA PRO A 305 1.56 23.52 -27.79
C PRO A 305 1.47 21.99 -27.76
N ARG A 306 2.39 21.30 -28.45
CA ARG A 306 2.44 19.83 -28.43
C ARG A 306 2.81 19.30 -27.05
N LEU A 307 3.78 19.94 -26.38
CA LEU A 307 4.17 19.56 -25.03
C LEU A 307 3.05 19.83 -24.01
N GLU A 308 2.37 20.97 -24.13
CA GLU A 308 1.23 21.34 -23.28
C GLU A 308 0.05 20.37 -23.45
N GLU A 309 -0.30 20.01 -24.69
CA GLU A 309 -1.39 19.05 -24.94
C GLU A 309 -1.04 17.65 -24.37
N LEU A 310 0.17 17.15 -24.66
CA LEU A 310 0.61 15.85 -24.14
C LEU A 310 0.66 15.86 -22.60
N HIS A 311 1.18 16.94 -22.01
CA HIS A 311 1.22 17.13 -20.56
C HIS A 311 -0.19 17.09 -19.96
N ASN A 312 -1.13 17.86 -20.49
CA ASN A 312 -2.48 17.96 -19.96
C ASN A 312 -3.28 16.67 -20.13
N LEU A 313 -3.07 15.94 -21.23
CA LEU A 313 -3.65 14.62 -21.45
C LEU A 313 -3.13 13.58 -20.45
N LEU A 314 -1.83 13.62 -20.12
CA LEU A 314 -1.20 12.66 -19.23
C LEU A 314 -1.34 13.02 -17.74
N LYS A 315 -1.48 14.30 -17.40
CA LYS A 315 -1.51 14.80 -16.01
C LYS A 315 -2.51 14.05 -15.10
N PRO A 316 -3.78 13.83 -15.48
CA PRO A 316 -4.73 13.05 -14.69
C PRO A 316 -4.22 11.66 -14.27
N LEU A 317 -3.45 11.00 -15.14
CA LEU A 317 -2.88 9.68 -14.91
C LEU A 317 -1.72 9.76 -13.90
N GLY A 318 -0.98 10.88 -13.92
CA GLY A 318 0.14 11.13 -13.03
C GLY A 318 -0.36 11.38 -11.62
N ASP A 319 -1.31 12.29 -11.49
CA ASP A 319 -1.98 12.63 -10.23
C ASP A 319 -2.63 11.38 -9.61
N ALA A 320 -3.27 10.52 -10.43
CA ALA A 320 -3.83 9.25 -9.96
C ALA A 320 -2.75 8.26 -9.51
N THR A 321 -1.63 8.16 -10.23
CA THR A 321 -0.51 7.28 -9.84
C THR A 321 0.08 7.74 -8.50
N ASP A 322 0.34 9.04 -8.35
CA ASP A 322 0.88 9.64 -7.13
C ASP A 322 -0.05 9.46 -5.94
N ARG A 323 -1.36 9.61 -6.15
CA ARG A 323 -2.36 9.34 -5.12
C ARG A 323 -2.41 7.87 -4.71
N LEU A 324 -2.37 6.94 -5.66
CA LEU A 324 -2.45 5.49 -5.36
C LEU A 324 -1.18 4.94 -4.70
N GLN A 325 -0.03 5.56 -4.91
CA GLN A 325 1.27 5.14 -4.35
C GLN A 325 1.64 5.82 -3.02
N GLY A 326 0.77 6.67 -2.48
CA GLY A 326 0.96 7.33 -1.19
C GLY A 326 0.98 6.33 -0.01
N ASP A 327 1.63 6.72 1.09
CA ASP A 327 1.58 5.94 2.33
C ASP A 327 0.22 6.05 3.00
N GLY A 328 -0.24 4.95 3.59
CA GLY A 328 -1.55 4.86 4.25
C GLY A 328 -2.74 4.93 3.30
N VAL A 329 -2.51 4.91 1.98
CA VAL A 329 -3.60 4.98 1.00
C VAL A 329 -4.28 3.62 0.91
N THR A 330 -5.56 3.60 1.27
CA THR A 330 -6.37 2.39 1.31
C THR A 330 -7.06 2.12 -0.03
N SER A 331 -7.44 0.88 -0.26
CA SER A 331 -8.15 0.44 -1.46
C SER A 331 -9.48 1.16 -1.70
N ALA A 332 -10.06 1.81 -0.68
CA ALA A 332 -11.30 2.57 -0.79
C ALA A 332 -11.26 3.68 -1.84
N VAL A 333 -10.06 4.21 -2.14
CA VAL A 333 -9.90 5.29 -3.12
C VAL A 333 -9.79 4.79 -4.57
N VAL A 334 -9.63 3.48 -4.80
CA VAL A 334 -9.27 2.93 -6.12
C VAL A 334 -10.35 3.22 -7.16
N HIS A 335 -11.61 2.87 -6.88
CA HIS A 335 -12.72 3.14 -7.81
C HIS A 335 -12.84 4.63 -8.12
N LEU A 336 -12.76 5.49 -7.10
CA LEU A 336 -12.83 6.93 -7.28
C LEU A 336 -11.68 7.45 -8.15
N CYS A 337 -10.44 7.11 -7.81
CA CYS A 337 -9.25 7.61 -8.50
C CYS A 337 -9.25 7.19 -9.97
N ILE A 338 -9.49 5.91 -10.26
CA ILE A 338 -9.46 5.40 -11.64
C ILE A 338 -10.63 5.94 -12.45
N SER A 339 -11.83 6.03 -11.86
CA SER A 339 -13.00 6.59 -12.54
C SER A 339 -12.84 8.09 -12.84
N THR A 340 -12.37 8.89 -11.87
CA THR A 340 -12.11 10.32 -12.09
C THR A 340 -11.03 10.51 -13.17
N CYS A 341 -9.93 9.76 -13.08
CA CYS A 341 -8.86 9.80 -14.05
C CYS A 341 -9.35 9.46 -15.46
N TYR A 342 -10.12 8.38 -15.60
CA TYR A 342 -10.71 7.95 -16.87
C TYR A 342 -11.63 9.03 -17.45
N THR A 343 -12.51 9.62 -16.64
CA THR A 343 -13.38 10.72 -17.07
C THR A 343 -12.55 11.90 -17.57
N GLN A 344 -11.54 12.35 -16.82
CA GLN A 344 -10.70 13.49 -17.19
C GLN A 344 -9.98 13.25 -18.53
N VAL A 345 -9.40 12.06 -18.72
CA VAL A 345 -8.77 11.69 -19.99
C VAL A 345 -9.79 11.66 -21.12
N LYS A 346 -11.00 11.14 -20.89
CA LYS A 346 -12.06 11.04 -21.91
C LYS A 346 -12.61 12.40 -22.33
N THR A 347 -12.79 13.32 -21.39
CA THR A 347 -13.38 14.64 -21.66
C THR A 347 -12.36 15.65 -22.19
N TYR A 348 -11.06 15.35 -22.11
CA TYR A 348 -10.03 16.23 -22.62
C TYR A 348 -10.12 16.36 -24.16
N PRO A 349 -10.17 17.58 -24.72
CA PRO A 349 -10.26 17.77 -26.17
C PRO A 349 -8.88 17.60 -26.83
N ALA A 350 -8.42 16.36 -26.99
CA ALA A 350 -7.14 16.08 -27.65
C ALA A 350 -7.25 16.24 -29.17
N GLU A 351 -6.44 17.12 -29.75
CA GLU A 351 -6.36 17.34 -31.20
C GLU A 351 -5.14 16.60 -31.78
N MET A 352 -3.95 16.91 -31.28
CA MET A 352 -2.68 16.36 -31.75
C MET A 352 -2.42 14.93 -31.22
N PHE A 353 -3.07 14.55 -30.11
CA PHE A 353 -2.89 13.24 -29.45
C PHE A 353 -4.19 12.43 -29.32
N SER A 354 -5.15 12.62 -30.23
CA SER A 354 -6.43 11.89 -30.24
C SER A 354 -6.26 10.35 -30.38
N HIS A 355 -5.20 9.88 -31.04
CA HIS A 355 -4.88 8.45 -31.10
C HIS A 355 -4.42 7.91 -29.74
N LEU A 356 -3.44 8.56 -29.12
CA LEU A 356 -2.98 8.25 -27.76
C LEU A 356 -4.15 8.26 -26.76
N GLN A 357 -5.02 9.26 -26.81
CA GLN A 357 -6.20 9.35 -25.94
C GLN A 357 -7.08 8.10 -26.05
N ARG A 358 -7.40 7.66 -27.26
CA ARG A 358 -8.19 6.42 -27.48
C ARG A 358 -7.46 5.19 -26.96
N GLN A 359 -6.15 5.08 -27.19
CA GLN A 359 -5.35 3.97 -26.68
C GLN A 359 -5.32 3.95 -25.15
N LEU A 360 -5.12 5.10 -24.49
CA LEU A 360 -5.14 5.23 -23.04
C LEU A 360 -6.47 4.73 -22.47
N LEU A 361 -7.60 5.20 -22.99
CA LEU A 361 -8.93 4.77 -22.54
C LEU A 361 -9.12 3.26 -22.71
N ALA A 362 -8.75 2.69 -23.87
CA ALA A 362 -8.86 1.26 -24.11
C ALA A 362 -7.99 0.42 -23.16
N ARG A 363 -6.74 0.84 -22.91
CA ARG A 363 -5.82 0.15 -22.00
C ARG A 363 -6.26 0.24 -20.54
N LEU A 364 -6.78 1.41 -20.12
CA LEU A 364 -7.35 1.59 -18.78
C LEU A 364 -8.54 0.67 -18.57
N SER A 365 -9.53 0.69 -19.48
CA SER A 365 -10.72 -0.16 -19.38
C SER A 365 -10.36 -1.64 -19.34
N GLY A 366 -9.46 -2.11 -20.22
CA GLY A 366 -9.07 -3.52 -20.26
C GLY A 366 -8.28 -3.99 -19.03
N ARG A 367 -7.33 -3.18 -18.55
CA ARG A 367 -6.47 -3.57 -17.42
C ARG A 367 -7.17 -3.45 -16.06
N PHE A 368 -8.09 -2.50 -15.90
CA PHE A 368 -8.79 -2.26 -14.64
C PHE A 368 -10.13 -2.98 -14.49
N ALA A 369 -10.75 -3.50 -15.57
CA ALA A 369 -11.97 -4.30 -15.47
C ALA A 369 -11.95 -5.36 -14.34
N PRO A 370 -10.98 -6.31 -14.30
CA PRO A 370 -10.94 -7.32 -13.25
C PRO A 370 -10.56 -6.79 -11.86
N ILE A 371 -10.06 -5.55 -11.75
CA ILE A 371 -9.78 -4.90 -10.47
C ILE A 371 -11.05 -4.22 -9.96
N LEU A 372 -11.79 -3.53 -10.83
CA LEU A 372 -12.99 -2.79 -10.45
C LEU A 372 -14.21 -3.69 -10.21
N GLU A 373 -14.19 -4.92 -10.71
CA GLU A 373 -15.19 -5.97 -10.44
C GLU A 373 -14.92 -6.75 -9.14
N ASP A 374 -13.81 -6.47 -8.44
CA ASP A 374 -13.45 -7.17 -7.20
C ASP A 374 -14.37 -6.76 -6.03
N ASP A 375 -15.11 -7.72 -5.47
CA ASP A 375 -16.04 -7.50 -4.36
C ASP A 375 -15.45 -6.73 -3.17
N LEU A 376 -14.20 -7.02 -2.78
CA LEU A 376 -13.58 -6.36 -1.62
C LEU A 376 -13.25 -4.91 -1.93
N LEU A 377 -12.85 -4.60 -3.17
CA LEU A 377 -12.60 -3.23 -3.62
C LEU A 377 -13.91 -2.44 -3.80
N ILE A 378 -14.96 -3.10 -4.29
CA ILE A 378 -16.31 -2.55 -4.35
C ILE A 378 -16.80 -2.21 -2.94
N ALA A 379 -16.67 -3.14 -2.00
CA ALA A 379 -17.05 -2.93 -0.61
C ALA A 379 -16.21 -1.83 0.05
N ALA A 380 -14.88 -1.80 -0.14
CA ALA A 380 -14.03 -0.73 0.37
C ALA A 380 -14.49 0.65 -0.13
N SER A 381 -14.93 0.72 -1.40
CA SER A 381 -15.43 1.96 -1.99
C SER A 381 -16.79 2.37 -1.42
N ILE A 382 -17.72 1.43 -1.23
CA ILE A 382 -19.05 1.70 -0.65
C ILE A 382 -18.93 2.12 0.83
N LEU A 383 -18.03 1.48 1.57
CA LEU A 383 -17.80 1.72 3.00
C LEU A 383 -17.05 3.04 3.27
N ASP A 384 -16.64 3.78 2.24
CA ASP A 384 -16.24 5.18 2.40
C ASP A 384 -17.51 6.07 2.39
N PRO A 385 -17.87 6.68 3.54
CA PRO A 385 -19.10 7.44 3.71
C PRO A 385 -19.14 8.73 2.89
N ARG A 386 -18.00 9.18 2.36
CA ARG A 386 -17.86 10.38 1.53
C ARG A 386 -18.28 10.13 0.07
N GLN A 387 -18.29 8.86 -0.35
CA GLN A 387 -18.57 8.48 -1.75
C GLN A 387 -19.71 7.47 -1.90
N LYS A 388 -19.84 6.45 -1.02
CA LYS A 388 -20.86 5.40 -1.10
C LYS A 388 -21.08 4.88 -2.54
N LEU A 389 -22.32 4.94 -3.05
CA LEU A 389 -22.68 4.50 -4.39
C LEU A 389 -22.35 5.50 -5.51
N ARG A 390 -21.85 6.71 -5.19
CA ARG A 390 -21.62 7.77 -6.18
C ARG A 390 -20.69 7.34 -7.31
N VAL A 391 -19.64 6.58 -6.99
CA VAL A 391 -18.66 6.10 -7.98
C VAL A 391 -19.24 5.03 -8.92
N PHE A 392 -20.34 4.37 -8.52
CA PHE A 392 -21.00 3.32 -9.30
C PHE A 392 -22.13 3.87 -10.19
N GLN A 393 -22.51 5.14 -10.02
CA GLN A 393 -23.55 5.76 -10.86
C GLN A 393 -23.19 5.69 -12.35
N PRO A 394 -24.16 5.41 -13.25
CA PRO A 394 -23.90 5.27 -14.69
C PRO A 394 -23.31 6.52 -15.35
N THR A 395 -23.63 7.69 -14.82
CA THR A 395 -23.11 8.99 -15.29
C THR A 395 -21.63 9.20 -14.96
N PHE A 396 -21.11 8.50 -13.95
CA PHE A 396 -19.72 8.61 -13.54
C PHE A 396 -18.85 7.65 -14.34
N ALA A 397 -17.75 8.13 -14.93
CA ALA A 397 -16.81 7.32 -15.74
C ALA A 397 -17.47 6.46 -16.85
N GLN A 398 -18.40 7.05 -17.60
CA GLN A 398 -19.11 6.36 -18.67
C GLN A 398 -18.14 5.71 -19.69
N GLY A 399 -18.28 4.40 -19.91
CA GLY A 399 -17.45 3.60 -20.81
C GLY A 399 -16.25 2.91 -20.14
N LEU A 400 -16.01 3.16 -18.85
CA LEU A 400 -15.14 2.34 -18.02
C LEU A 400 -15.92 1.10 -17.56
N CYS A 401 -15.31 -0.09 -17.65
CA CYS A 401 -15.90 -1.31 -17.13
C CYS A 401 -15.91 -1.27 -15.59
N LYS A 402 -17.09 -1.11 -15.00
CA LYS A 402 -17.32 -1.07 -13.56
C LYS A 402 -18.75 -1.56 -13.26
N PRO A 403 -19.00 -2.09 -12.06
CA PRO A 403 -20.34 -2.54 -11.71
C PRO A 403 -21.31 -1.37 -11.63
N ASN A 404 -22.56 -1.65 -11.98
CA ASN A 404 -23.66 -0.72 -11.74
C ASN A 404 -23.98 -0.65 -10.22
N PRO A 405 -24.80 0.31 -9.76
CA PRO A 405 -25.10 0.43 -8.33
C PRO A 405 -25.72 -0.83 -7.70
N GLU A 406 -26.57 -1.56 -8.43
CA GLU A 406 -27.24 -2.77 -7.93
C GLU A 406 -26.28 -3.96 -7.81
N GLU A 407 -25.41 -4.15 -8.80
CA GLU A 407 -24.32 -5.13 -8.78
C GLU A 407 -23.37 -4.83 -7.63
N ALA A 408 -23.06 -3.56 -7.40
CA ALA A 408 -22.18 -3.14 -6.31
C ALA A 408 -22.80 -3.44 -4.92
N ILE A 409 -24.10 -3.18 -4.75
CA ILE A 409 -24.83 -3.57 -3.53
C ILE A 409 -24.82 -5.10 -3.36
N THR A 410 -25.05 -5.84 -4.44
CA THR A 410 -25.07 -7.31 -4.43
C THR A 410 -23.73 -7.89 -4.03
N ALA A 411 -22.62 -7.31 -4.49
CA ALA A 411 -21.27 -7.68 -4.07
C ALA A 411 -21.06 -7.52 -2.55
N VAL A 412 -21.53 -6.40 -1.97
CA VAL A 412 -21.45 -6.19 -0.51
C VAL A 412 -22.35 -7.16 0.25
N LYS A 413 -23.58 -7.40 -0.22
CA LYS A 413 -24.50 -8.38 0.37
C LYS A 413 -23.91 -9.79 0.34
N ARG A 414 -23.24 -10.18 -0.76
CA ARG A 414 -22.52 -11.46 -0.88
C ARG A 414 -21.43 -11.58 0.17
N LEU A 415 -20.59 -10.55 0.35
CA LEU A 415 -19.56 -10.55 1.40
C LEU A 415 -20.14 -10.65 2.81
N LEU A 416 -21.20 -9.90 3.11
CA LEU A 416 -21.88 -9.96 4.40
C LEU A 416 -22.52 -11.34 4.66
N GLY A 417 -23.00 -12.02 3.63
CA GLY A 417 -23.58 -13.36 3.72
C GLY A 417 -22.56 -14.51 3.82
N THR A 418 -21.28 -14.26 3.56
CA THR A 418 -20.26 -15.31 3.66
C THR A 418 -20.05 -15.79 5.10
N LYS A 419 -19.68 -17.06 5.28
CA LYS A 419 -19.23 -17.62 6.57
C LYS A 419 -17.88 -17.06 7.06
N MET A 420 -17.36 -15.99 6.44
CA MET A 420 -16.15 -15.27 6.85
C MET A 420 -16.19 -14.89 8.34
N TRP A 421 -17.40 -14.73 8.89
CA TRP A 421 -17.70 -14.32 10.26
C TRP A 421 -17.79 -15.48 11.27
N ASN A 422 -17.74 -16.73 10.83
CA ASN A 422 -17.95 -17.89 11.71
C ASN A 422 -16.74 -18.21 12.59
N VAL A 423 -15.55 -17.70 12.24
CA VAL A 423 -14.32 -17.78 13.05
C VAL A 423 -14.33 -16.74 14.19
N THR A 424 -15.30 -15.82 14.20
CA THR A 424 -15.28 -14.59 15.00
C THR A 424 -16.24 -14.61 16.21
N ARG A 425 -16.74 -15.79 16.64
CA ARG A 425 -17.65 -15.88 17.79
C ARG A 425 -16.95 -15.64 19.13
N SER A 426 -15.68 -16.04 19.28
CA SER A 426 -14.82 -15.72 20.44
C SER A 426 -14.15 -14.34 20.34
N TYR A 427 -13.84 -13.90 19.11
CA TYR A 427 -13.13 -12.63 18.90
C TYR A 427 -14.01 -11.40 19.04
N PHE A 428 -15.30 -11.46 18.73
CA PHE A 428 -16.18 -10.31 18.95
C PHE A 428 -16.38 -10.03 20.45
N PHE A 429 -16.47 -11.09 21.27
CA PHE A 429 -16.48 -11.01 22.73
C PHE A 429 -15.22 -10.30 23.27
N PHE A 430 -14.04 -10.65 22.74
CA PHE A 430 -12.77 -9.96 23.03
C PHE A 430 -12.67 -8.54 22.45
N PHE A 431 -13.23 -8.30 21.27
CA PHE A 431 -13.25 -7.01 20.58
C PHE A 431 -14.08 -5.96 21.34
N THR A 432 -15.20 -6.38 21.94
CA THR A 432 -15.96 -5.58 22.90
C THR A 432 -15.22 -5.39 24.23
N MET A 433 -14.45 -6.39 24.69
CA MET A 433 -13.67 -6.33 25.94
C MET A 433 -12.45 -5.40 25.87
N LEU A 434 -11.82 -5.26 24.70
CA LEU A 434 -10.61 -4.46 24.45
C LEU A 434 -10.86 -2.95 24.30
N LEU A 435 -12.11 -2.52 24.20
CA LEU A 435 -12.50 -1.11 24.25
C LEU A 435 -12.53 -0.64 25.72
N GLN A 436 -11.39 -0.69 26.41
CA GLN A 436 -11.23 -0.19 27.77
C GLN A 436 -11.15 1.34 27.77
N VAL A 437 -12.17 2.02 28.29
CA VAL A 437 -12.06 3.38 28.84
C VAL A 437 -11.67 3.24 30.33
N PRO A 438 -10.73 4.04 30.86
CA PRO A 438 -10.06 3.73 32.13
C PRO A 438 -10.89 4.16 33.35
N GLY A 439 -10.89 3.30 34.38
CA GLY A 439 -11.07 3.72 35.77
C GLY A 439 -12.18 3.03 36.55
N VAL A 440 -11.87 1.90 37.22
CA VAL A 440 -12.61 1.43 38.41
C VAL A 440 -11.60 0.83 39.39
N GLN A 441 -11.39 1.50 40.53
CA GLN A 441 -10.88 0.89 41.75
C GLN A 441 -12.05 0.20 42.46
N HIS A 442 -11.80 -1.00 43.00
CA HIS A 442 -12.74 -1.78 43.80
C HIS A 442 -13.07 -1.07 45.13
N GLU A 443 -14.35 -0.94 45.48
CA GLU A 443 -14.87 -1.16 46.85
C GLU A 443 -16.41 -1.14 46.96
N ASN A 444 -16.92 -1.69 48.06
CA ASN A 444 -18.22 -2.36 48.25
C ASN A 444 -19.45 -1.46 48.57
N ARG A 445 -20.65 -1.94 48.18
CA ARG A 445 -22.04 -1.83 48.74
C ARG A 445 -22.27 -0.92 49.98
N GLU A 446 -23.27 -0.03 50.13
CA GLU A 446 -24.77 -0.12 50.03
C GLU A 446 -25.45 1.31 50.06
N PRO A 447 -26.80 1.50 49.93
CA PRO A 447 -27.44 2.65 49.26
C PRO A 447 -28.21 3.67 50.13
N SER A 448 -28.42 4.92 49.62
CA SER A 448 -29.76 5.56 49.40
C SER A 448 -29.77 7.10 49.12
N THR A 449 -30.77 7.52 48.31
CA THR A 449 -31.46 8.84 48.11
C THR A 449 -31.02 9.90 47.04
N SER A 450 -31.85 9.97 45.98
CA SER A 450 -32.32 11.07 45.08
C SER A 450 -31.46 12.28 44.62
N SER A 451 -31.22 12.41 43.29
CA SER A 451 -31.89 13.35 42.33
C SER A 451 -31.01 13.84 41.15
N MET A 452 -31.64 13.94 39.96
CA MET A 452 -31.35 14.72 38.72
C MET A 452 -30.03 14.57 37.92
N GLY A 453 -30.15 13.89 36.76
CA GLY A 453 -29.74 14.34 35.41
C GLY A 453 -28.25 14.44 35.05
N THR A 454 -27.75 13.53 34.19
CA THR A 454 -26.81 13.75 33.06
C THR A 454 -26.41 12.42 32.38
N SER A 455 -25.97 12.52 31.12
CA SER A 455 -25.42 11.51 30.21
C SER A 455 -24.73 10.29 30.85
N SER A 456 -25.44 9.15 30.99
CA SER A 456 -24.83 7.91 31.52
C SER A 456 -25.55 6.60 31.13
N GLU A 457 -26.47 6.60 30.18
CA GLU A 457 -27.32 5.42 29.93
C GLU A 457 -26.77 4.40 28.92
N CYS A 458 -25.51 4.53 28.49
CA CYS A 458 -24.83 3.45 27.77
C CYS A 458 -24.25 2.38 28.72
N ASN A 459 -24.14 2.67 30.03
CA ASN A 459 -23.49 1.81 31.02
C ASN A 459 -24.45 0.99 31.91
N ALA A 460 -25.75 1.34 31.97
CA ALA A 460 -26.66 0.72 32.94
C ALA A 460 -27.29 -0.62 32.50
N LEU A 461 -27.25 -0.96 31.21
CA LEU A 461 -27.80 -2.22 30.66
C LEU A 461 -26.85 -3.42 30.77
N TRP A 462 -25.60 -3.22 31.21
CA TRP A 462 -24.54 -4.24 31.14
C TRP A 462 -24.25 -4.98 32.45
N ASN A 463 -24.92 -4.62 33.55
CA ASN A 463 -24.60 -5.15 34.87
C ASN A 463 -25.62 -6.15 35.46
N THR A 464 -26.71 -6.50 34.77
CA THR A 464 -27.74 -7.38 35.37
C THR A 464 -28.37 -8.43 34.45
N ALA A 465 -27.73 -8.84 33.35
CA ALA A 465 -28.25 -9.97 32.57
C ALA A 465 -27.39 -11.21 32.78
N ASP A 466 -28.01 -12.25 33.35
CA ASP A 466 -27.46 -13.58 33.52
C ASP A 466 -27.00 -14.13 32.15
N PRO A 467 -25.83 -14.78 32.03
CA PRO A 467 -25.30 -15.33 30.76
C PRO A 467 -26.22 -16.29 30.00
N TYR A 468 -27.36 -16.71 30.58
CA TYR A 468 -28.38 -17.53 29.93
C TYR A 468 -29.60 -16.77 29.38
N ASP A 469 -29.78 -15.49 29.69
CA ASP A 469 -30.92 -14.67 29.19
C ASP A 469 -30.78 -14.22 27.72
N LEU A 470 -29.63 -14.50 27.07
CA LEU A 470 -29.42 -14.20 25.64
C LEU A 470 -29.79 -15.35 24.69
N LEU A 471 -30.29 -16.48 25.23
CA LEU A 471 -30.82 -17.57 24.40
C LEU A 471 -32.22 -17.27 23.84
N ASP A 472 -32.97 -16.35 24.44
CA ASP A 472 -34.36 -16.01 24.05
C ASP A 472 -34.47 -15.03 22.87
N LEU A 473 -33.36 -14.53 22.33
CA LEU A 473 -33.35 -13.74 21.08
C LEU A 473 -33.35 -14.61 19.81
N VAL A 474 -33.39 -15.94 19.94
CA VAL A 474 -33.64 -16.86 18.83
C VAL A 474 -35.09 -17.34 18.89
N SER A 475 -36.03 -16.43 18.65
CA SER A 475 -37.35 -16.81 18.14
C SER A 475 -37.29 -16.78 16.60
N PRO A 476 -37.77 -17.82 15.90
CA PRO A 476 -37.90 -17.78 14.44
C PRO A 476 -39.08 -16.87 14.12
N VAL A 477 -38.82 -15.59 13.85
CA VAL A 477 -39.87 -14.66 13.43
C VAL A 477 -39.92 -14.60 11.91
N GLU A 478 -41.11 -14.94 11.43
CA GLU A 478 -41.58 -15.05 10.06
C GLU A 478 -41.36 -13.79 9.19
N ASN A 479 -41.24 -14.06 7.89
CA ASN A 479 -41.29 -13.17 6.73
C ASN A 479 -41.88 -11.75 6.95
N ALA A 480 -40.97 -10.77 7.04
CA ALA A 480 -41.16 -9.40 6.58
C ALA A 480 -39.77 -8.82 6.23
N GLU A 481 -39.59 -8.19 5.07
CA GLU A 481 -38.32 -7.58 4.64
C GLU A 481 -37.91 -6.44 5.59
N LYS A 482 -37.22 -6.76 6.69
CA LYS A 482 -36.57 -5.77 7.54
C LYS A 482 -35.42 -5.13 6.76
N GLU A 483 -35.42 -3.80 6.68
CA GLU A 483 -34.30 -3.04 6.10
C GLU A 483 -32.97 -3.52 6.66
N THR A 484 -32.01 -3.80 5.77
CA THR A 484 -30.70 -4.26 6.21
C THR A 484 -29.84 -3.09 6.69
N GLU A 485 -28.86 -3.38 7.54
CA GLU A 485 -27.85 -2.40 7.99
C GLU A 485 -27.21 -1.62 6.82
N LEU A 486 -26.98 -2.31 5.69
CA LEU A 486 -26.46 -1.72 4.45
C LEU A 486 -27.44 -0.71 3.86
N ASP A 487 -28.73 -1.03 3.81
CA ASP A 487 -29.75 -0.14 3.24
C ASP A 487 -29.85 1.15 4.09
N THR A 488 -29.82 1.03 5.42
CA THR A 488 -29.81 2.19 6.33
C THR A 488 -28.54 3.05 6.15
N TYR A 489 -27.37 2.43 6.06
CA TYR A 489 -26.11 3.15 5.81
C TYR A 489 -26.12 3.87 4.46
N LEU A 490 -26.61 3.23 3.40
CA LEU A 490 -26.67 3.82 2.06
C LEU A 490 -27.64 5.00 1.97
N LYS A 491 -28.75 4.97 2.72
CA LYS A 491 -29.73 6.07 2.82
C LYS A 491 -29.25 7.24 3.67
N SER A 492 -28.32 7.03 4.60
CA SER A 492 -27.78 8.10 5.44
C SER A 492 -27.06 9.17 4.58
N PRO A 493 -26.92 10.43 5.05
CA PRO A 493 -26.20 11.46 4.31
C PRO A 493 -24.72 11.09 4.09
N TYR A 494 -24.09 11.73 3.10
CA TYR A 494 -22.65 11.64 2.92
C TYR A 494 -21.94 12.33 4.09
N SER A 495 -20.84 11.73 4.57
CA SER A 495 -19.97 12.36 5.58
C SER A 495 -18.85 13.14 4.91
N THR A 496 -18.28 14.10 5.63
CA THR A 496 -17.01 14.77 5.29
C THR A 496 -15.87 14.37 6.24
N GLU A 497 -16.18 13.57 7.26
CA GLU A 497 -15.22 13.10 8.26
C GLU A 497 -14.17 12.16 7.65
N ASP A 498 -13.08 11.96 8.39
CA ASP A 498 -12.17 10.86 8.11
C ASP A 498 -12.92 9.51 8.14
N ILE A 499 -12.57 8.61 7.21
CA ILE A 499 -13.30 7.34 7.04
C ILE A 499 -13.27 6.53 8.34
N LEU A 500 -12.11 6.42 8.98
CA LEU A 500 -11.97 5.57 10.17
C LEU A 500 -12.62 6.21 11.39
N GLN A 501 -12.56 7.54 11.49
CA GLN A 501 -13.28 8.26 12.55
C GLN A 501 -14.80 8.11 12.42
N PHE A 502 -15.34 8.13 11.20
CA PHE A 502 -16.77 7.86 10.98
C PHE A 502 -17.16 6.46 11.49
N TRP A 503 -16.37 5.44 11.14
CA TRP A 503 -16.65 4.08 11.58
C TRP A 503 -16.42 3.87 13.08
N LYS A 504 -15.47 4.60 13.68
CA LYS A 504 -15.27 4.62 15.14
C LYS A 504 -16.54 5.05 15.87
N THR A 505 -17.18 6.12 15.40
CA THR A 505 -18.41 6.68 15.98
C THR A 505 -19.65 5.84 15.67
N ASN A 506 -19.69 5.17 14.51
CA ASN A 506 -20.89 4.46 14.04
C ASN A 506 -20.80 2.93 14.12
N CYS A 507 -19.75 2.36 14.72
CA CYS A 507 -19.57 0.91 14.77
C CYS A 507 -20.66 0.17 15.55
N THR A 508 -21.32 0.84 16.51
CA THR A 508 -22.47 0.32 17.25
C THR A 508 -23.76 0.35 16.43
N ASN A 509 -23.92 1.38 15.58
CA ASN A 509 -25.08 1.54 14.70
C ASN A 509 -25.01 0.56 13.53
N TYR A 510 -23.79 0.25 13.07
CA TYR A 510 -23.52 -0.60 11.93
C TYR A 510 -22.49 -1.70 12.28
N PRO A 511 -22.86 -2.70 13.11
CA PRO A 511 -21.91 -3.69 13.61
C PRO A 511 -21.40 -4.67 12.55
N LYS A 512 -22.20 -5.07 11.55
CA LYS A 512 -21.74 -6.02 10.51
C LYS A 512 -20.88 -5.30 9.47
N LEU A 513 -21.27 -4.09 9.07
CA LEU A 513 -20.51 -3.25 8.15
C LEU A 513 -19.22 -2.76 8.79
N ALA A 514 -19.21 -2.45 10.08
CA ALA A 514 -17.98 -2.06 10.77
C ALA A 514 -16.93 -3.18 10.76
N ARG A 515 -17.34 -4.44 10.93
CA ARG A 515 -16.44 -5.60 10.79
C ARG A 515 -15.88 -5.71 9.37
N LEU A 516 -16.73 -5.51 8.36
CA LEU A 516 -16.30 -5.49 6.97
C LEU A 516 -15.38 -4.30 6.67
N ALA A 517 -15.62 -3.15 7.29
CA ALA A 517 -14.83 -1.93 7.14
C ALA A 517 -13.41 -2.11 7.66
N VAL A 518 -13.21 -2.78 8.81
CA VAL A 518 -11.87 -3.11 9.34
C VAL A 518 -11.04 -3.92 8.33
N ILE A 519 -11.67 -4.83 7.60
CA ILE A 519 -11.01 -5.62 6.55
C ILE A 519 -10.80 -4.77 5.29
N CYS A 520 -11.88 -4.25 4.71
CA CYS A 520 -11.84 -3.62 3.40
C CYS A 520 -11.05 -2.31 3.39
N LEU A 521 -11.16 -1.51 4.44
CA LEU A 521 -10.44 -0.23 4.55
C LEU A 521 -8.99 -0.43 5.04
N GLY A 522 -8.66 -1.59 5.62
CA GLY A 522 -7.28 -1.95 5.96
C GLY A 522 -6.45 -2.32 4.73
N MET A 523 -7.09 -2.65 3.61
CA MET A 523 -6.41 -3.03 2.37
C MET A 523 -5.61 -1.87 1.76
N PRO A 524 -4.33 -2.06 1.40
CA PRO A 524 -3.55 -1.04 0.71
C PRO A 524 -3.91 -0.96 -0.76
N ALA A 525 -3.93 0.26 -1.32
CA ALA A 525 -4.21 0.46 -2.74
C ALA A 525 -3.07 -0.05 -3.66
N SER A 526 -1.82 0.05 -3.22
CA SER A 526 -0.64 -0.32 -4.02
C SER A 526 0.53 -0.82 -3.14
N SER A 527 1.53 -1.42 -3.78
CA SER A 527 2.80 -1.79 -3.14
C SER A 527 3.84 -0.65 -3.14
N GLY A 528 3.46 0.57 -3.51
CA GLY A 528 4.39 1.70 -3.66
C GLY A 528 5.11 2.12 -2.37
N SER A 529 4.53 1.80 -1.21
CA SER A 529 5.16 2.01 0.10
C SER A 529 6.41 1.15 0.32
N VAL A 530 6.49 -0.02 -0.33
CA VAL A 530 7.67 -0.91 -0.33
C VAL A 530 8.73 -0.38 -1.30
N GLU A 531 8.32 0.12 -2.46
CA GLU A 531 9.23 0.73 -3.44
C GLU A 531 10.01 1.93 -2.86
N ARG A 532 9.37 2.66 -1.93
CA ARG A 532 10.02 3.76 -1.20
C ARG A 532 11.05 3.24 -0.20
N LEU A 533 10.85 2.09 0.44
CA LEU A 533 11.90 1.45 1.26
C LEU A 533 13.13 1.10 0.42
N PHE A 534 12.96 0.62 -0.81
CA PHE A 534 14.10 0.38 -1.71
C PHE A 534 14.82 1.67 -2.08
N SER A 535 14.10 2.77 -2.22
CA SER A 535 14.69 4.08 -2.50
C SER A 535 15.51 4.60 -1.31
N VAL A 536 14.99 4.44 -0.09
CA VAL A 536 15.71 4.74 1.17
C VAL A 536 16.94 3.86 1.31
N SER A 537 16.80 2.54 1.15
CA SER A 537 17.91 1.58 1.16
C SER A 537 18.98 1.94 0.14
N GLY A 538 18.59 2.26 -1.10
CA GLY A 538 19.52 2.68 -2.14
C GLY A 538 20.19 4.03 -1.86
N ALA A 539 19.58 4.91 -1.06
CA ALA A 539 20.22 6.14 -0.58
C ALA A 539 21.23 5.84 0.54
N LEU A 540 20.85 4.99 1.52
CA LEU A 540 21.74 4.52 2.60
C LEU A 540 22.98 3.82 2.06
N GLN A 541 22.82 2.97 1.05
CA GLN A 541 23.93 2.27 0.39
C GLN A 541 24.88 3.24 -0.33
N ARG A 542 24.35 4.33 -0.91
CA ARG A 542 25.13 5.33 -1.67
C ARG A 542 25.73 6.43 -0.79
N ALA A 543 25.30 6.56 0.47
CA ALA A 543 25.83 7.57 1.38
C ALA A 543 27.35 7.45 1.49
N ARG A 544 28.07 8.47 0.98
CA ARG A 544 29.54 8.50 0.93
C ARG A 544 30.10 8.21 2.32
N ARG A 545 30.97 7.19 2.44
CA ARG A 545 31.67 6.73 3.65
C ARG A 545 30.88 5.82 4.62
N ALA A 546 29.66 5.38 4.27
CA ALA A 546 28.86 4.56 5.17
C ALA A 546 29.20 3.06 5.14
N SER A 547 29.59 2.50 3.97
CA SER A 547 29.86 1.07 3.72
C SER A 547 29.11 0.14 4.67
N LEU A 548 27.79 0.31 4.75
CA LEU A 548 26.96 -0.46 5.65
C LEU A 548 26.83 -1.87 5.11
N LEU A 549 26.92 -2.84 6.00
CA LEU A 549 26.61 -4.22 5.65
C LEU A 549 25.12 -4.34 5.31
N PRO A 550 24.76 -5.20 4.35
CA PRO A 550 23.39 -5.61 4.06
C PRO A 550 22.50 -5.68 5.31
N GLU A 551 22.91 -6.46 6.31
CA GLU A 551 22.17 -6.73 7.54
C GLU A 551 21.97 -5.48 8.40
N THR A 552 22.92 -4.54 8.36
CA THR A 552 22.78 -3.25 9.06
C THR A 552 21.70 -2.40 8.42
N ILE A 553 21.58 -2.42 7.09
CA ILE A 553 20.53 -1.68 6.37
C ILE A 553 19.16 -2.27 6.67
N GLU A 554 19.05 -3.60 6.71
CA GLU A 554 17.80 -4.28 7.09
C GLU A 554 17.31 -3.80 8.46
N LYS A 555 18.21 -3.74 9.45
CA LYS A 555 17.88 -3.31 10.82
C LYS A 555 17.66 -1.81 10.97
N LEU A 556 18.18 -0.98 10.08
CA LEU A 556 17.85 0.46 10.04
C LEU A 556 16.44 0.72 9.48
N ILE A 557 15.94 -0.19 8.64
CA ILE A 557 14.64 -0.06 7.96
C ILE A 557 13.49 -0.63 8.79
N LEU A 558 13.79 -1.63 9.63
CA LEU A 558 12.89 -2.12 10.69
C LEU A 558 12.79 -1.09 11.81
#